data_AF-E7D1V0-F1
#
_entry.id   AF-E7D1V0-F1
#
_cell.length_a   1.000
_cell.length_b   1.000
_cell.length_c   1.000
_cell.angle_alpha   90.00
_cell.angle_beta   90.00
_cell.angle_gamma   90.00
#
_symmetry.space_group_name_H-M   'P 1'
#
loop_
_entity.id
_entity.type
_entity.pdbx_description
1 polymer ?
#
loop_
_entity_poly.entity_id
_entity_poly.type
_entity_poly.pdbx_seq_one_letter_code
_entity_poly.pdbx_strand_id
1 'polypeptide(L)'
;MRLLLVLAFCCLLVIAAGQSACEMQKKMASGKKDEFVPTCDPNGDYAQVQCRSGWCWCAKKDGKQLTKSVQGKPDCSGKPR
;
A
#
# COMPACT_ATOMS: atom_id res chain seq x y z
N MET A 1 33.46 -25.36 -1.49
CA MET A 1 33.47 -24.23 -2.47
C MET A 1 32.10 -23.89 -3.06
N ARG A 2 31.25 -24.87 -3.46
CA ARG A 2 29.90 -24.58 -4.00
C ARG A 2 28.92 -23.99 -2.97
N LEU A 3 29.08 -24.30 -1.68
CA LEU A 3 28.24 -23.78 -0.58
C LEU A 3 28.45 -22.28 -0.29
N LEU A 4 29.67 -21.76 -0.51
CA LEU A 4 30.02 -20.35 -0.30
C LEU A 4 29.43 -19.44 -1.39
N LEU A 5 29.29 -19.96 -2.62
CA LEU A 5 28.68 -19.24 -3.74
C LEU A 5 27.16 -19.07 -3.56
N VAL A 6 26.48 -20.03 -2.92
CA VAL A 6 25.02 -19.94 -2.61
C VAL A 6 24.74 -18.88 -1.56
N LEU A 7 25.60 -18.75 -0.53
CA LEU A 7 25.49 -17.71 0.50
C LEU A 7 25.75 -16.31 -0.06
N ALA A 8 26.70 -16.17 -0.99
CA ALA A 8 26.96 -14.91 -1.70
C ALA A 8 25.82 -14.54 -2.67
N PHE A 9 25.21 -15.53 -3.34
CA PHE A 9 24.05 -15.32 -4.21
C PHE A 9 22.77 -14.98 -3.43
N CYS A 10 22.54 -15.60 -2.27
CA CYS A 10 21.41 -15.23 -1.40
C CYS A 10 21.50 -13.78 -0.93
N CYS A 11 22.70 -13.28 -0.59
CA CYS A 11 22.85 -11.87 -0.20
C CYS A 11 22.69 -10.88 -1.38
N LEU A 12 23.02 -11.26 -2.61
CA LEU A 12 22.91 -10.37 -3.77
C LEU A 12 21.53 -10.39 -4.45
N LEU A 13 20.77 -11.48 -4.36
CA LEU A 13 19.41 -11.58 -4.92
C LEU A 13 18.33 -11.01 -3.99
N VAL A 14 18.59 -10.88 -2.69
CA VAL A 14 17.58 -10.49 -1.69
C VAL A 14 17.43 -8.97 -1.55
N ILE A 15 18.27 -8.15 -2.20
CA ILE A 15 18.29 -6.68 -1.99
C ILE A 15 17.26 -5.92 -2.88
N ALA A 16 16.50 -6.60 -3.75
CA ALA A 16 15.68 -5.92 -4.77
C ALA A 16 14.16 -5.82 -4.50
N ALA A 17 13.69 -6.00 -3.25
CA ALA A 17 12.29 -5.75 -2.91
C ALA A 17 12.18 -4.59 -1.89
N GLY A 18 12.52 -3.38 -2.34
CA GLY A 18 12.19 -2.17 -1.58
C GLY A 18 10.67 -2.11 -1.42
N GLN A 19 10.17 -2.38 -0.20
CA GLN A 19 8.73 -2.36 0.07
C GLN A 19 8.24 -0.92 -0.03
N SER A 20 7.18 -0.70 -0.80
CA SER A 20 6.56 0.62 -0.90
C SER A 20 5.93 1.05 0.42
N ALA A 21 5.71 2.35 0.61
CA ALA A 21 5.04 2.88 1.80
C ALA A 21 3.66 2.24 2.02
N CYS A 22 2.89 2.04 0.93
CA CYS A 22 1.58 1.40 1.00
C CYS A 22 1.68 -0.05 1.45
N GLU A 23 2.57 -0.85 0.85
CA GLU A 23 2.74 -2.27 1.20
C GLU A 23 3.23 -2.44 2.64
N MET A 24 4.12 -1.56 3.10
CA MET A 24 4.60 -1.57 4.47
C MET A 24 3.46 -1.27 5.45
N GLN A 25 2.66 -0.24 5.18
CA GLN A 25 1.47 0.06 6.00
C GLN A 25 0.48 -1.10 5.99
N LYS A 26 0.22 -1.70 4.81
CA LYS A 26 -0.66 -2.86 4.67
C LYS A 26 -0.21 -4.02 5.54
N LYS A 27 1.09 -4.36 5.54
CA LYS A 27 1.65 -5.43 6.38
C LYS A 27 1.54 -5.11 7.87
N MET A 28 1.83 -3.87 8.27
CA MET A 28 1.77 -3.44 9.68
C MET A 28 0.33 -3.37 10.23
N ALA A 29 -0.64 -3.11 9.36
CA ALA A 29 -2.07 -3.07 9.71
C ALA A 29 -2.73 -4.46 9.68
N SER A 30 -2.24 -5.36 8.82
CA SER A 30 -2.78 -6.71 8.68
C SER A 30 -2.68 -7.47 10.00
N GLY A 31 -3.82 -7.96 10.50
CA GLY A 31 -3.90 -8.72 11.76
C GLY A 31 -4.14 -7.87 13.01
N LYS A 32 -4.13 -6.53 12.91
CA LYS A 32 -4.60 -5.66 13.99
C LYS A 32 -6.10 -5.46 13.86
N LYS A 33 -6.84 -5.84 14.89
CA LYS A 33 -8.29 -5.65 14.95
C LYS A 33 -8.61 -4.15 14.88
N ASP A 34 -9.59 -3.79 14.06
CA ASP A 34 -10.06 -2.42 13.83
C ASP A 34 -9.05 -1.46 13.16
N GLU A 35 -7.85 -1.92 12.78
CA GLU A 35 -6.87 -1.09 12.05
C GLU A 35 -7.26 -0.93 10.57
N PHE A 36 -6.91 0.23 9.99
CA PHE A 36 -7.16 0.46 8.56
C PHE A 36 -6.09 -0.23 7.71
N VAL A 37 -6.52 -1.18 6.86
CA VAL A 37 -5.65 -1.83 5.88
C VAL A 37 -5.80 -1.14 4.52
N PRO A 38 -4.76 -0.43 4.02
CA PRO A 38 -4.83 0.26 2.74
C PRO A 38 -4.84 -0.72 1.55
N THR A 39 -5.42 -0.24 0.45
CA THR A 39 -5.31 -0.87 -0.87
C THR A 39 -4.15 -0.25 -1.63
N CYS A 40 -3.28 -1.08 -2.19
CA CYS A 40 -2.11 -0.64 -2.94
C CYS A 40 -2.26 -1.03 -4.41
N ASP A 41 -1.83 -0.14 -5.30
CA ASP A 41 -1.72 -0.44 -6.72
C ASP A 41 -0.47 -1.31 -6.99
N PRO A 42 -0.37 -2.02 -8.14
CA PRO A 42 0.75 -2.90 -8.44
C PRO A 42 2.13 -2.21 -8.50
N ASN A 43 2.15 -0.89 -8.64
CA ASN A 43 3.37 -0.08 -8.63
C ASN A 43 3.82 0.32 -7.22
N GLY A 44 3.08 -0.07 -6.17
CA GLY A 44 3.37 0.25 -4.76
C GLY A 44 2.76 1.56 -4.26
N ASP A 45 2.08 2.34 -5.12
CA ASP A 45 1.34 3.53 -4.68
C ASP A 45 0.08 3.13 -3.91
N TYR A 46 -0.46 4.06 -3.13
CA TYR A 46 -1.82 3.91 -2.60
C TYR A 46 -2.82 4.02 -3.74
N ALA A 47 -3.73 3.05 -3.82
CA ALA A 47 -4.83 3.09 -4.80
C ALA A 47 -5.65 4.37 -4.64
N GLN A 48 -6.12 4.93 -5.76
CA GLN A 48 -6.86 6.20 -5.75
C GLN A 48 -8.12 6.13 -4.89
N VAL A 49 -8.75 4.97 -4.75
CA VAL A 49 -9.89 4.74 -3.85
C VAL A 49 -9.43 3.89 -2.68
N GLN A 50 -9.67 4.39 -1.46
CA GLN A 50 -9.46 3.67 -0.22
C GLN A 50 -10.78 3.46 0.49
N CYS A 51 -10.98 2.31 1.13
CA CYS A 51 -12.23 1.97 1.81
C CYS A 51 -11.98 1.34 3.19
N ARG A 52 -12.75 1.75 4.19
CA ARG A 52 -12.78 1.17 5.54
C ARG A 52 -14.22 0.97 5.97
N SER A 53 -14.61 -0.28 6.23
CA SER A 53 -15.94 -0.62 6.75
C SER A 53 -17.11 0.01 5.96
N GLY A 54 -17.03 -0.01 4.63
CA GLY A 54 -18.05 0.55 3.74
C GLY A 54 -17.97 2.07 3.48
N TRP A 55 -17.05 2.77 4.14
CA TRP A 55 -16.75 4.18 3.91
C TRP A 55 -15.50 4.33 3.06
N CYS A 56 -15.62 5.03 1.94
CA CYS A 56 -14.55 5.19 0.98
C CYS A 56 -14.22 6.66 0.72
N TRP A 57 -12.96 6.93 0.37
CA TRP A 57 -12.44 8.25 0.03
C TRP A 57 -11.44 8.16 -1.11
N CYS A 58 -11.21 9.28 -1.79
CA CYS A 58 -10.12 9.39 -2.74
C CYS A 58 -8.81 9.66 -2.01
N ALA A 59 -7.73 9.00 -2.39
CA ALA A 59 -6.39 9.20 -1.87
C ALA A 59 -5.43 9.64 -2.97
N LYS A 60 -4.39 10.38 -2.57
CA LYS A 60 -3.20 10.60 -3.39
C LYS A 60 -2.35 9.34 -3.42
N LYS A 61 -1.41 9.28 -4.38
CA LYS A 61 -0.40 8.21 -4.48
C LYS A 61 0.44 8.03 -3.21
N ASP A 62 0.62 9.08 -2.42
CA ASP A 62 1.32 9.07 -1.12
C ASP A 62 0.41 8.66 0.06
N GLY A 63 -0.85 8.29 -0.20
CA GLY A 63 -1.82 7.84 0.80
C GLY A 63 -2.64 8.94 1.46
N LYS A 64 -2.36 10.22 1.17
CA LYS A 64 -3.14 11.33 1.76
C LYS A 64 -4.56 11.36 1.23
N GLN A 65 -5.51 11.45 2.14
CA GLN A 65 -6.92 11.63 1.82
C GLN A 65 -7.16 12.96 1.08
N LEU A 66 -7.88 12.88 -0.04
CA LEU A 66 -8.24 14.01 -0.92
C LEU A 66 -9.68 14.48 -0.70
N THR A 67 -10.58 13.55 -0.42
CA THR A 67 -12.02 13.83 -0.29
C THR A 67 -12.52 13.40 1.07
N LYS A 68 -13.69 13.89 1.47
CA LYS A 68 -14.41 13.31 2.60
C LYS A 68 -14.79 11.86 2.30
N SER A 69 -14.94 11.07 3.35
CA SER A 69 -15.40 9.70 3.24
C SER A 69 -16.90 9.67 2.95
N VAL A 70 -17.31 8.83 2.00
CA VAL A 70 -18.71 8.58 1.63
C VAL A 70 -19.01 7.09 1.72
N GLN A 71 -20.28 6.72 1.86
CA GLN A 71 -20.67 5.32 1.74
C GLN A 71 -20.65 4.90 0.27
N GLY A 72 -20.04 3.75 -0.01
CA GLY A 72 -19.95 3.24 -1.38
C GLY A 72 -18.87 3.93 -2.22
N LYS A 73 -19.13 4.16 -3.52
CA LYS A 73 -18.11 4.60 -4.48
C LYS A 73 -17.92 6.13 -4.43
N PRO A 74 -16.71 6.65 -4.11
CA PRO A 74 -16.43 8.08 -4.18
C PRO A 74 -16.18 8.53 -5.62
N ASP A 75 -16.46 9.81 -5.91
CA ASP A 75 -16.04 10.45 -7.15
C ASP A 75 -14.63 11.03 -7.00
N CYS A 76 -13.67 10.42 -7.70
CA CYS A 76 -12.26 10.85 -7.72
C CYS A 76 -11.87 11.63 -8.97
N SER A 77 -12.86 12.06 -9.77
CA SER A 77 -12.65 12.86 -10.97
C SER A 77 -12.40 14.34 -10.63
N GLY A 78 -12.76 14.77 -9.42
CA GLY A 78 -12.58 16.13 -8.94
C GLY A 78 -11.12 16.44 -8.56
N LYS A 79 -10.61 17.59 -9.01
CA LYS A 79 -9.33 18.12 -8.50
C LYS A 79 -9.43 18.32 -6.98
N PRO A 80 -8.33 18.13 -6.22
CA PRO A 80 -8.29 18.47 -4.80
C PRO A 80 -8.72 19.94 -4.63
N ARG A 81 -9.71 20.19 -3.76
CA ARG A 81 -10.05 21.55 -3.34
C ARG A 81 -8.99 22.05 -2.36
#